data_AF-A0A9W5APN4-F1
#
_entry.id   AF-A0A9W5APN4-F1
#
_cell.length_a   1.000
_cell.length_b   1.000
_cell.length_c   1.000
_cell.angle_alpha   90.00
_cell.angle_beta   90.00
_cell.angle_gamma   90.00
#
_symmetry.space_group_name_H-M   'P 1'
#
loop_
_entity.id
_entity.type
_entity.pdbx_description
1 polymer ?
#
loop_
_entity_poly.entity_id
_entity_poly.type
_entity_poly.pdbx_seq_one_letter_code
_entity_poly.pdbx_strand_id
1 'polypeptide(L)'
;MACFLQAKLGIIQIVAVAFFGVTVAILTNVMKPSEALSGYASTTIWLIVCAFMIARGFIKTGLGKRIAYKIISMLGDSTLKLGYSIVISDAVISPAMPSSGARAGGILFPIVKSLSSALGSEQGETRKKAGAFFMQTL
;
A
#
# COMPACT_ATOMS: atom_id res chain seq x y z
N MET A 1 -16.81 -1.20 -5.48
CA MET A 1 -16.54 -2.27 -6.46
C MET A 1 -15.77 -1.76 -7.69
N ALA A 2 -16.14 -0.62 -8.27
CA ALA A 2 -15.46 -0.01 -9.43
C ALA A 2 -13.94 0.20 -9.26
N CYS A 3 -13.49 0.74 -8.12
CA CYS A 3 -12.06 0.99 -7.87
C CYS A 3 -11.20 -0.31 -7.83
N PHE A 4 -11.73 -1.40 -7.26
CA PHE A 4 -11.03 -2.70 -7.24
C PHE A 4 -10.95 -3.35 -8.62
N LEU A 5 -11.99 -3.21 -9.44
CA LEU A 5 -11.98 -3.64 -10.83
C LEU A 5 -10.97 -2.83 -11.65
N GLN A 6 -10.90 -1.52 -11.43
CA GLN A 6 -9.94 -0.64 -12.10
C GLN A 6 -8.49 -0.93 -11.71
N ALA A 7 -8.22 -1.23 -10.44
CA ALA A 7 -6.89 -1.65 -10.00
C ALA A 7 -6.45 -2.99 -10.63
N LYS A 8 -7.36 -3.97 -10.71
CA LYS A 8 -7.06 -5.25 -11.39
C LYS A 8 -6.86 -5.06 -12.89
N LEU A 9 -7.68 -4.25 -13.55
CA LEU A 9 -7.57 -3.98 -14.97
C LEU A 9 -6.26 -3.24 -15.31
N GLY A 10 -5.87 -2.26 -14.50
CA GLY A 10 -4.62 -1.51 -14.69
C GLY A 10 -3.37 -2.39 -14.60
N ILE A 11 -3.32 -3.34 -13.66
CA ILE A 11 -2.19 -4.27 -13.55
C ILE A 11 -2.10 -5.17 -14.79
N ILE A 12 -3.24 -5.69 -15.28
CA ILE A 12 -3.28 -6.52 -16.48
C ILE A 12 -2.80 -5.70 -17.70
N GLN A 13 -3.22 -4.45 -17.81
CA GLN A 13 -2.83 -3.55 -18.90
C GLN A 13 -1.31 -3.29 -18.93
N ILE A 14 -0.71 -2.96 -17.78
CA ILE A 14 0.74 -2.68 -17.70
C ILE A 14 1.55 -3.90 -18.12
N VAL A 15 1.19 -5.09 -17.60
CA VAL A 15 1.89 -6.33 -17.91
C VAL A 15 1.72 -6.70 -19.39
N ALA A 16 0.50 -6.57 -19.93
CA ALA A 16 0.21 -6.87 -21.33
C ALA A 16 1.01 -5.97 -22.30
N VAL A 17 1.05 -4.66 -22.05
CA VAL A 17 1.79 -3.71 -22.90
C VAL A 17 3.31 -3.98 -22.83
N ALA A 18 3.85 -4.31 -21.65
CA ALA A 18 5.26 -4.65 -21.50
C ALA A 18 5.64 -5.90 -22.32
N PHE A 19 4.87 -6.98 -22.21
CA PHE A 19 5.11 -8.21 -22.99
C PHE A 19 4.93 -8.01 -24.49
N PHE A 20 3.93 -7.21 -24.88
CA PHE A 20 3.73 -6.86 -26.28
C PHE A 20 4.93 -6.10 -26.85
N GLY A 21 5.45 -5.10 -26.12
CA GLY A 21 6.63 -4.34 -26.53
C GLY A 21 7.88 -5.21 -26.70
N VAL A 22 8.15 -6.11 -25.76
CA VAL A 22 9.27 -7.07 -25.86
C VAL A 22 9.09 -7.99 -27.06
N THR A 23 7.88 -8.48 -27.30
CA THR A 23 7.57 -9.38 -28.42
C THR A 23 7.79 -8.69 -29.76
N VAL A 24 7.28 -7.46 -29.93
CA VAL A 24 7.47 -6.67 -31.16
C VAL A 24 8.96 -6.40 -31.39
N ALA A 25 9.71 -6.01 -30.37
CA ALA A 25 11.15 -5.73 -30.50
C ALA A 25 11.97 -6.93 -30.99
N ILE A 26 11.60 -8.14 -30.56
CA ILE A 26 12.20 -9.39 -31.02
C ILE A 26 11.78 -9.70 -32.46
N LEU A 27 10.49 -9.58 -32.79
CA LEU A 27 9.96 -9.85 -34.14
C LEU A 27 10.54 -8.90 -35.20
N THR A 28 10.78 -7.64 -34.85
CA THR A 28 11.40 -6.65 -35.74
C THR A 28 12.93 -6.77 -35.82
N ASN A 29 13.54 -7.78 -35.18
CA ASN A 29 15.00 -7.97 -35.11
C ASN A 29 15.78 -6.74 -34.60
N VAL A 30 15.16 -5.92 -33.74
CA VAL A 30 15.81 -4.73 -33.15
C VAL A 30 16.84 -5.15 -32.10
N MET A 31 16.58 -6.25 -31.39
CA MET A 31 17.48 -6.82 -30.39
C MET A 31 17.33 -8.35 -30.32
N LYS A 32 18.36 -9.04 -29.84
CA LYS A 32 18.32 -10.49 -29.64
C LYS A 32 17.42 -10.84 -28.45
N PRO A 33 16.76 -12.01 -28.42
CA PRO A 33 15.96 -12.44 -27.27
C PRO A 33 16.73 -12.41 -25.93
N SER A 34 18.02 -12.75 -25.95
CA SER A 34 18.88 -12.69 -24.76
C SER A 34 19.05 -11.28 -24.20
N GLU A 35 19.14 -10.28 -25.08
CA GLU A 35 19.27 -8.87 -24.70
C GLU A 35 17.91 -8.33 -24.22
N ALA A 36 16.84 -8.68 -24.93
CA ALA A 36 15.47 -8.29 -24.57
C ALA A 36 15.06 -8.80 -23.18
N LEU A 37 15.50 -10.01 -22.79
CA LEU A 37 15.18 -10.61 -21.50
C LEU A 37 16.21 -10.26 -20.40
N SER A 38 17.34 -9.65 -20.73
CA SER A 38 18.41 -9.35 -19.77
C SER A 38 17.93 -8.48 -18.58
N GLY A 39 16.94 -7.61 -18.82
CA GLY A 39 16.32 -6.79 -17.78
C GLY A 39 15.72 -7.60 -16.64
N TYR A 40 15.13 -8.77 -16.91
CA TYR A 40 14.51 -9.64 -15.89
C TYR A 40 15.54 -10.27 -14.93
N ALA A 41 16.81 -10.35 -15.32
CA ALA A 41 17.90 -10.83 -14.49
C ALA A 41 18.55 -9.71 -13.65
N SER A 42 18.07 -8.47 -13.75
CA SER A 42 18.65 -7.33 -13.04
C SER A 42 18.52 -7.49 -11.52
N THR A 43 19.63 -7.28 -10.81
CA THR A 43 19.68 -7.26 -9.33
C THR A 43 18.66 -6.27 -8.75
N THR A 44 18.46 -5.12 -9.40
CA THR A 44 17.50 -4.11 -8.95
C THR A 44 16.07 -4.63 -8.93
N ILE A 45 15.67 -5.41 -9.94
CA ILE A 45 14.32 -6.00 -9.99
C ILE A 45 14.15 -7.00 -8.84
N TRP A 46 15.14 -7.86 -8.62
CA TRP A 46 15.10 -8.84 -7.54
C TRP A 46 15.11 -8.19 -6.15
N LEU A 47 15.83 -7.08 -5.96
CA LEU A 47 15.75 -6.29 -4.74
C LEU A 47 14.33 -5.77 -4.47
N ILE A 48 13.64 -5.29 -5.52
CA ILE A 48 12.25 -4.84 -5.43
C ILE A 48 11.33 -6.02 -5.04
N VAL A 49 11.49 -7.19 -5.68
CA VAL A 49 10.71 -8.40 -5.37
C VAL A 49 10.88 -8.79 -3.89
N CYS A 50 12.11 -8.85 -3.39
CA CYS A 50 12.40 -9.15 -2.00
C CYS A 50 11.78 -8.12 -1.04
N ALA A 51 11.88 -6.82 -1.35
CA ALA A 51 11.27 -5.77 -0.54
C ALA A 51 9.74 -5.93 -0.44
N PHE A 52 9.07 -6.26 -1.55
CA PHE A 52 7.63 -6.54 -1.55
C PHE A 52 7.25 -7.81 -0.78
N MET A 53 8.11 -8.84 -0.80
CA MET A 53 7.90 -10.04 0.02
C MET A 53 7.98 -9.74 1.52
N ILE A 54 8.97 -8.94 1.94
CA ILE A 54 9.12 -8.49 3.34
C ILE A 54 7.91 -7.66 3.77
N ALA A 55 7.50 -6.70 2.93
CA ALA A 55 6.31 -5.88 3.11
C ALA A 55 5.04 -6.73 3.34
N ARG A 56 4.83 -7.78 2.52
CA ARG A 56 3.70 -8.70 2.68
C ARG A 56 3.80 -9.52 3.98
N GLY A 57 5.02 -9.86 4.41
CA GLY A 57 5.30 -10.44 5.73
C GLY A 57 4.90 -9.52 6.88
N PHE A 58 5.21 -8.22 6.79
CA PHE A 58 4.80 -7.20 7.76
C PHE A 58 3.28 -7.12 7.94
N ILE A 59 2.52 -7.20 6.84
CA ILE A 59 1.06 -7.23 6.87
C ILE A 59 0.57 -8.55 7.49
N LYS A 60 1.06 -9.69 7.01
CA LYS A 60 0.61 -11.02 7.44
C LYS A 60 0.88 -11.29 8.93
N THR A 61 2.03 -10.85 9.43
CA THR A 61 2.41 -10.99 10.84
C THR A 61 1.74 -9.97 11.76
N GLY A 62 1.16 -8.91 11.18
CA GLY A 62 0.56 -7.81 11.93
C GLY A 62 1.58 -6.89 12.61
N LEU A 63 2.88 -6.97 12.28
CA LEU A 63 3.92 -6.15 12.89
C LEU A 63 3.65 -4.65 12.71
N GLY A 64 3.26 -4.23 11.50
CA GLY A 64 2.90 -2.83 11.24
C GLY A 64 1.72 -2.35 12.08
N LYS A 65 0.73 -3.23 12.32
CA LYS A 65 -0.42 -2.94 13.19
C LYS A 65 0.00 -2.78 14.65
N ARG A 66 0.94 -3.61 15.14
CA ARG A 66 1.50 -3.49 16.50
C ARG A 66 2.27 -2.17 16.69
N ILE A 67 3.11 -1.80 15.72
CA ILE A 67 3.85 -0.53 15.76
C ILE A 67 2.90 0.66 15.77
N ALA A 68 1.91 0.67 14.87
CA ALA A 68 0.92 1.74 14.78
C ALA A 68 0.11 1.88 16.08
N TYR A 69 -0.36 0.78 16.68
CA TYR A 69 -1.04 0.87 17.97
C TYR A 69 -0.16 1.34 19.11
N LYS A 70 1.14 1.01 19.10
CA LYS A 70 2.08 1.51 20.12
C LYS A 70 2.19 3.03 20.04
N ILE A 71 2.31 3.59 18.83
CA ILE A 71 2.33 5.04 18.60
C ILE A 71 1.01 5.68 19.05
N ILE A 72 -0.12 5.10 18.66
CA ILE A 72 -1.45 5.57 19.07
C ILE A 72 -1.60 5.55 20.59
N SER A 73 -1.12 4.52 21.29
CA SER A 73 -1.20 4.45 22.75
C SER A 73 -0.35 5.50 23.47
N MET A 74 0.71 6.01 22.83
CA MET A 74 1.59 7.04 23.42
C MET A 74 1.07 8.46 23.21
N LEU A 75 0.24 8.69 22.18
CA LEU A 75 -0.18 10.03 21.76
C LEU A 75 -1.71 10.25 21.81
N GLY A 76 -2.51 9.19 21.93
CA GLY A 76 -3.93 9.14 21.58
C GLY A 76 -4.92 9.76 22.56
N ASP A 77 -4.62 10.92 23.14
CA ASP A 77 -5.50 11.53 24.15
C ASP A 77 -6.62 12.39 23.53
N SER A 78 -6.48 12.78 22.26
CA SER A 78 -7.46 13.61 21.55
C SER A 78 -7.58 13.23 20.08
N THR A 79 -8.71 13.55 19.45
CA THR A 79 -8.98 13.26 18.03
C THR A 79 -7.90 13.83 17.10
N LEU A 80 -7.39 15.04 17.39
CA LEU A 80 -6.29 15.65 16.64
C LEU A 80 -5.00 14.84 16.79
N LYS A 81 -4.63 14.46 18.01
CA LYS A 81 -3.42 13.66 18.25
C LYS A 81 -3.54 12.26 17.64
N LEU A 82 -4.73 11.66 17.62
CA LEU A 82 -4.98 10.39 16.93
C LEU A 82 -4.72 10.51 15.42
N GLY A 83 -5.15 11.60 14.78
CA GLY A 83 -4.83 11.89 13.38
C GLY A 83 -3.32 11.97 13.13
N TYR A 84 -2.59 12.74 13.94
CA TYR A 84 -1.13 12.80 13.85
C TYR A 84 -0.46 11.44 14.10
N SER A 85 -0.99 10.64 15.02
CA SER A 85 -0.47 9.30 15.32
C SER A 85 -0.56 8.37 14.12
N ILE A 86 -1.63 8.47 13.32
CA ILE A 86 -1.82 7.70 12.08
C ILE A 86 -0.75 8.10 11.05
N VAL A 87 -0.54 9.40 10.84
CA VAL A 87 0.45 9.92 9.89
C VAL A 87 1.88 9.54 10.31
N ILE A 88 2.22 9.70 11.59
CA ILE A 88 3.53 9.29 12.13
C ILE A 88 3.73 7.77 11.98
N SER A 89 2.67 6.99 12.22
CA SER A 89 2.73 5.54 12.01
C SER A 89 2.99 5.18 10.55
N ASP A 90 2.36 5.85 9.59
CA ASP A 90 2.67 5.64 8.16
C ASP A 90 4.13 6.00 7.85
N ALA A 91 4.62 7.13 8.37
CA ALA A 91 6.00 7.57 8.18
C ALA A 91 7.02 6.56 8.72
N VAL A 92 6.76 5.96 9.89
CA VAL A 92 7.63 4.93 10.49
C VAL A 92 7.58 3.62 9.70
N ILE A 93 6.44 3.25 9.12
CA ILE A 93 6.26 2.00 8.37
C ILE A 93 6.75 2.14 6.91
N SER A 94 6.75 3.35 6.36
CA SER A 94 7.07 3.66 4.96
C SER A 94 8.41 3.08 4.47
N PRO A 95 9.53 3.13 5.23
CA PRO A 95 10.81 2.58 4.76
C PRO A 95 10.79 1.06 4.54
N ALA A 96 9.97 0.34 5.33
CA ALA A 96 9.87 -1.12 5.24
C ALA A 96 8.83 -1.59 4.21
N MET A 97 7.92 -0.70 3.79
CA MET A 97 6.86 -1.04 2.84
C MET A 97 6.75 0.02 1.73
N PRO A 98 7.27 -0.27 0.53
CA PRO A 98 7.38 0.72 -0.55
C PRO A 98 6.04 1.10 -1.19
N SER A 99 4.96 0.34 -0.94
CA SER A 99 3.63 0.62 -1.51
C SER A 99 2.74 1.38 -0.53
N SER A 100 2.42 2.64 -0.86
CA SER A 100 1.45 3.46 -0.13
C SER A 100 0.07 2.81 -0.05
N GLY A 101 -0.43 2.25 -1.16
CA GLY A 101 -1.70 1.53 -1.18
C GLY A 101 -1.73 0.30 -0.27
N ALA A 102 -0.61 -0.43 -0.17
CA ALA A 102 -0.49 -1.57 0.74
C ALA A 102 -0.46 -1.15 2.22
N ARG A 103 0.15 0.00 2.55
CA ARG A 103 0.13 0.54 3.92
C ARG A 103 -1.26 1.06 4.30
N ALA A 104 -1.83 1.94 3.47
CA ALA A 104 -3.15 2.52 3.70
C ALA A 104 -4.23 1.45 3.80
N GLY A 105 -4.32 0.53 2.83
CA GLY A 105 -5.35 -0.51 2.83
C GLY A 105 -5.07 -1.69 3.75
N GLY A 106 -3.80 -2.10 3.87
CA GLY A 106 -3.41 -3.32 4.60
C GLY A 106 -3.16 -3.14 6.08
N ILE A 107 -2.72 -1.95 6.52
CA ILE A 107 -2.36 -1.67 7.92
C ILE A 107 -3.26 -0.59 8.51
N LEU A 108 -3.32 0.59 7.89
CA LEU A 108 -3.91 1.76 8.54
C LEU A 108 -5.44 1.79 8.48
N PHE A 109 -6.05 1.37 7.36
CA PHE A 109 -7.50 1.32 7.19
C PHE A 109 -8.23 0.53 8.30
N PRO A 110 -7.84 -0.72 8.65
CA PRO A 110 -8.50 -1.42 9.74
C PRO A 110 -8.32 -0.73 11.09
N ILE A 111 -7.20 -0.03 11.31
CA ILE A 111 -6.95 0.75 12.55
C ILE A 111 -7.87 1.96 12.60
N VAL A 112 -7.93 2.75 11.53
CA VAL A 112 -8.80 3.91 11.41
C VAL A 112 -10.27 3.52 11.55
N LYS A 113 -10.67 2.38 10.96
CA LYS A 113 -12.02 1.84 11.13
C LYS A 113 -12.31 1.53 12.60
N SER A 114 -11.40 0.88 13.30
CA SER A 114 -11.54 0.61 14.74
C SER A 114 -11.62 1.88 15.59
N LEU A 115 -10.76 2.88 15.32
CA LEU A 115 -10.79 4.17 16.03
C LEU A 115 -12.08 4.94 15.78
N SER A 116 -12.55 4.95 14.53
CA SER A 116 -13.79 5.63 14.15
C SER A 116 -14.99 5.01 14.87
N SER A 117 -15.05 3.68 14.93
CA SER A 117 -16.09 2.95 15.65
C SER A 117 -16.04 3.22 17.16
N ALA A 118 -14.84 3.23 17.75
CA ALA A 118 -14.65 3.55 19.17
C ALA A 118 -15.11 4.98 19.54
N LEU A 119 -15.05 5.92 18.60
CA LEU A 119 -15.55 7.29 18.77
C LEU A 119 -17.02 7.47 18.32
N GLY A 120 -17.74 6.38 18.04
CA GLY A 120 -19.15 6.42 17.59
C GLY A 120 -19.35 7.07 16.23
N SER A 121 -18.31 7.05 15.39
CA SER A 121 -18.29 7.61 14.04
C SER A 121 -18.35 6.48 13.01
N GLU A 122 -19.56 6.11 12.61
CA GLU A 122 -19.82 5.03 11.66
C GLU A 122 -20.08 5.54 10.24
N GLN A 123 -20.11 4.63 9.26
CA GLN A 123 -20.45 4.96 7.88
C GLN A 123 -21.93 5.38 7.80
N GLY A 124 -22.20 6.62 7.38
CA GLY A 124 -23.56 7.17 7.34
C GLY A 124 -23.60 8.58 7.93
N GLU A 125 -24.62 8.86 8.76
CA GLU A 125 -24.83 10.18 9.34
C GLU A 125 -23.73 10.60 10.34
N THR A 126 -23.19 9.65 11.11
CA THR A 126 -22.18 9.93 12.14
C THR A 126 -20.76 10.02 11.59
N ARG A 127 -20.54 9.82 10.28
CA ARG A 127 -19.20 9.76 9.66
C ARG A 127 -18.35 11.02 9.90
N LYS A 128 -18.98 12.18 10.09
CA LYS A 128 -18.30 13.46 10.26
C LYS A 128 -17.78 13.70 11.68
N LYS A 129 -18.14 12.85 12.65
CA LYS A 129 -17.70 13.01 14.05
C LYS A 129 -16.18 12.85 14.21
N ALA A 130 -15.60 11.83 13.57
CA ALA A 130 -14.15 11.60 13.57
C ALA A 130 -13.65 10.80 12.36
N GLY A 131 -14.46 9.86 11.87
CA GLY A 131 -14.06 8.92 10.83
C GLY A 131 -13.74 9.56 9.49
N ALA A 132 -14.46 10.61 9.08
CA ALA A 132 -14.13 11.38 7.88
C ALA A 132 -12.76 12.06 7.98
N PHE A 133 -12.41 12.57 9.17
CA PHE A 133 -11.11 13.18 9.43
C PHE A 133 -9.99 12.13 9.38
N PHE A 134 -10.15 10.99 10.05
CA PHE A 134 -9.12 9.94 10.00
C PHE A 134 -8.95 9.32 8.62
N MET A 135 -10.02 9.18 7.84
CA MET A 135 -9.92 8.69 6.46
C MET A 135 -9.21 9.70 5.54
N GLN A 136 -9.24 10.99 5.85
CA GLN A 136 -8.48 12.01 5.13
C GLN A 136 -6.98 11.93 5.43
N THR A 137 -6.59 11.35 6.57
CA THR A 137 -5.19 11.21 7.00
C THR A 137 -4.50 9.93 6.50
N LEU A 138 -5.20 9.12 5.69
CA LEU A 138 -4.70 7.85 5.13
C LEU A 138 -3.99 8.00 3.79
#